data_AF-A0AA41W212-F1
#
_entry.id   AF-A0AA41W212-F1
#
_cell.length_a   1.000
_cell.length_b   1.000
_cell.length_c   1.000
_cell.angle_alpha   90.00
_cell.angle_beta   90.00
_cell.angle_gamma   90.00
#
_symmetry.space_group_name_H-M   'P 1'
#
loop_
_entity.id
_entity.type
_entity.pdbx_description
1 polymer ?
#
loop_
_entity_poly.entity_id
_entity_poly.type
_entity_poly.pdbx_seq_one_letter_code
_entity_poly.pdbx_strand_id
1 'polypeptide(L)'
;MGNGSSSSSSLTISAPNPYITTISPSRSKLLSSSAFFPTTISINTNFLLKKPRTMTSSNSTVKSGGGGGVEIKETPDEKNPIFETLNSSPDLLQNLIYDALVWSSLHGLVVGHKSVQKSGTVPGVGMVHAPFALLPMSFPESHWEQACELAPIFNELVDRVSLDGKFLQDSLSRTRKVDAFTSRLLDIHSKMLELNKNEEIRLGLHRSDYMLDAQTKELLQIELNTISSSFAGLSCLVSDLHRNLLNHYGELLGLDSKRVPANGAANQFAEALALAWKEYNNPRAVVVIVVQPEETNMYDQHWLSFALKEKYPFTIQVILYALNARIILKMKKQTVKFNP
;
A
#
# COMPACT_ATOMS: atom_id res chain seq x y z
N MET A 1 39.13 44.63 21.80
CA MET A 1 38.52 45.53 20.80
C MET A 1 37.26 44.86 20.29
N GLY A 2 36.11 45.54 20.36
CA GLY A 2 34.81 45.04 19.90
C GLY A 2 33.81 44.77 21.03
N ASN A 3 33.15 45.83 21.50
CA ASN A 3 32.00 45.83 22.40
C ASN A 3 30.73 45.29 21.72
N GLY A 4 29.81 44.71 22.50
CA GLY A 4 28.42 44.45 22.09
C GLY A 4 27.60 43.80 23.20
N SER A 5 26.83 44.60 23.90
CA SER A 5 26.11 44.35 25.16
C SER A 5 24.68 43.80 25.00
N SER A 6 24.23 43.05 26.03
CA SER A 6 22.84 42.91 26.55
C SER A 6 21.80 42.24 25.63
N SER A 7 20.78 41.49 26.06
CA SER A 7 20.03 41.43 27.32
C SER A 7 19.20 40.14 27.38
N SER A 8 18.82 39.75 28.60
CA SER A 8 17.90 38.69 28.99
C SER A 8 16.43 39.00 28.70
N SER A 9 15.60 37.98 28.45
CA SER A 9 14.20 38.00 28.91
C SER A 9 13.61 36.58 29.01
N SER A 10 13.44 36.14 30.25
CA SER A 10 12.53 35.09 30.70
C SER A 10 11.09 35.59 30.60
N LEU A 11 10.14 34.74 30.18
CA LEU A 11 8.71 35.04 30.26
C LEU A 11 7.95 33.82 30.80
N THR A 12 7.64 33.92 32.09
CA THR A 12 6.68 33.13 32.84
C THR A 12 5.36 33.88 32.82
N ILE A 13 4.24 33.23 32.47
CA ILE A 13 2.89 33.80 32.66
C ILE A 13 2.01 32.75 33.33
N SER A 14 1.39 33.14 34.44
CA SER A 14 0.49 32.35 35.27
C SER A 14 -0.95 32.88 35.23
N ALA A 15 -1.91 31.94 35.21
CA ALA A 15 -3.29 31.98 35.75
C ALA A 15 -4.33 32.91 35.04
N PRO A 16 -5.67 32.63 35.09
CA PRO A 16 -6.40 31.99 36.20
C PRO A 16 -7.50 30.96 35.85
N ASN A 17 -7.85 30.23 36.92
CA ASN A 17 -8.93 29.26 37.08
C ASN A 17 -10.34 29.92 37.02
N PRO A 18 -11.39 29.19 36.62
CA PRO A 18 -12.69 29.35 37.27
C PRO A 18 -13.37 28.02 37.66
N TYR A 19 -13.64 27.94 38.97
CA TYR A 19 -14.68 27.25 39.75
C TYR A 19 -15.66 26.20 39.14
N ILE A 20 -15.75 25.08 39.90
CA ILE A 20 -16.94 24.31 40.36
C ILE A 20 -17.66 23.43 39.30
N THR A 21 -17.76 22.11 39.47
CA THR A 21 -18.76 21.48 40.36
C THR A 21 -18.38 20.06 40.78
N THR A 22 -18.43 19.81 42.09
CA THR A 22 -18.47 18.50 42.75
C THR A 22 -19.87 17.88 42.66
N ILE A 23 -19.99 16.65 42.17
CA ILE A 23 -21.08 15.72 42.53
C ILE A 23 -20.46 14.32 42.76
N SER A 24 -20.55 13.84 44.00
CA SER A 24 -20.58 12.42 44.38
C SER A 24 -22.03 12.11 44.82
N PRO A 25 -22.52 10.86 45.04
CA PRO A 25 -21.80 9.59 45.21
C PRO A 25 -22.48 8.35 44.55
N SER A 26 -21.85 7.17 44.58
CA SER A 26 -22.44 5.95 45.18
C SER A 26 -21.55 4.70 45.01
N ARG A 27 -21.59 3.87 46.05
CA ARG A 27 -20.77 2.68 46.33
C ARG A 27 -21.27 1.41 45.64
N SER A 28 -20.32 0.50 45.43
CA SER A 28 -20.43 -0.98 45.33
C SER A 28 -21.04 -1.52 44.03
N LYS A 29 -20.49 -2.55 43.37
CA LYS A 29 -19.87 -3.78 43.87
C LYS A 29 -18.65 -4.22 43.04
N LEU A 30 -17.59 -4.66 43.74
CA LEU A 30 -16.57 -5.55 43.18
C LEU A 30 -17.22 -6.88 42.77
N LEU A 31 -16.98 -7.31 41.54
CA LEU A 31 -17.00 -8.71 41.14
C LEU A 31 -15.72 -8.97 40.35
N SER A 32 -14.79 -9.61 41.04
CA SER A 32 -13.54 -10.15 40.53
C SER A 32 -13.82 -11.37 39.65
N SER A 33 -13.38 -11.34 38.39
CA SER A 33 -12.91 -12.52 37.66
C SER A 33 -12.31 -12.10 36.32
N SER A 34 -11.14 -11.46 36.34
CA SER A 34 -10.28 -11.42 35.16
C SER A 34 -9.47 -12.71 35.12
N ALA A 35 -10.02 -13.72 34.44
CA ALA A 35 -9.23 -14.86 34.00
C ALA A 35 -8.22 -14.33 32.96
N PHE A 36 -7.00 -14.08 33.43
CA PHE A 36 -5.84 -13.96 32.55
C PHE A 36 -5.70 -15.30 31.82
N PHE A 37 -6.08 -15.34 30.54
CA PHE A 37 -5.62 -16.38 29.64
C PHE A 37 -4.26 -15.94 29.12
N PRO A 38 -3.14 -16.55 29.54
CA PRO A 38 -1.89 -16.36 28.84
C PRO A 38 -2.04 -17.04 27.47
N THR A 39 -2.26 -16.26 26.43
CA THR A 39 -2.07 -16.75 25.06
C THR A 39 -0.57 -16.93 24.87
N THR A 40 -0.05 -18.08 25.25
CA THR A 40 1.27 -18.54 24.82
C THR A 40 1.22 -18.64 23.30
N ILE A 41 1.75 -17.64 22.60
CA ILE A 41 2.00 -17.74 21.16
C ILE A 41 3.16 -18.72 21.01
N SER A 42 2.82 -20.00 20.84
CA SER A 42 3.79 -21.01 20.49
C SER A 42 4.17 -20.80 19.03
N ILE A 43 5.23 -20.01 18.79
CA ILE A 43 5.82 -19.85 17.46
C ILE A 43 6.42 -21.21 17.08
N ASN A 44 5.76 -21.94 16.20
CA ASN A 44 6.31 -23.18 15.66
C ASN A 44 7.42 -22.80 14.65
N THR A 45 8.65 -22.73 15.13
CA THR A 45 9.87 -22.41 14.36
C THR A 45 10.10 -23.35 13.18
N ASN A 46 9.43 -24.50 13.12
CA ASN A 46 9.54 -25.47 12.03
C ASN A 46 8.80 -25.08 10.73
N PHE A 47 8.01 -24.00 10.71
CA PHE A 47 7.31 -23.57 9.49
C PHE A 47 8.08 -22.55 8.65
N LEU A 48 9.05 -21.84 9.22
CA LEU A 48 9.86 -20.82 8.51
C LEU A 48 11.13 -21.40 7.86
N LEU A 49 11.39 -22.70 8.02
CA LEU A 49 12.60 -23.38 7.54
C LEU A 49 12.33 -24.53 6.56
N LYS A 50 11.14 -24.61 5.94
CA LYS A 50 10.91 -25.60 4.88
C LYS A 50 11.43 -25.08 3.54
N LYS A 51 12.50 -25.72 3.04
CA LYS A 51 12.84 -25.70 1.61
C LYS A 51 11.58 -25.98 0.77
N PRO A 52 11.43 -25.37 -0.42
CA PRO A 52 10.33 -25.69 -1.32
C PRO A 52 10.28 -27.21 -1.56
N ARG A 53 9.14 -27.85 -1.26
CA ARG A 53 8.92 -29.24 -1.66
C ARG A 53 8.69 -29.25 -3.16
N THR A 54 9.55 -29.97 -3.89
CA THR A 54 9.27 -30.40 -5.25
C THR A 54 7.97 -31.21 -5.27
N MET A 55 6.99 -30.73 -6.01
CA MET A 55 5.77 -31.47 -6.31
C MET A 55 6.15 -32.59 -7.28
N THR A 56 6.28 -33.82 -6.79
CA THR A 56 6.29 -35.01 -7.65
C THR A 56 4.86 -35.26 -8.14
N SER A 57 4.56 -34.84 -9.36
CA SER A 57 3.33 -35.24 -10.05
C SER A 57 3.42 -36.73 -10.39
N SER A 58 2.49 -37.52 -9.87
CA SER A 58 2.22 -38.88 -10.31
C SER A 58 1.90 -38.91 -11.82
N ASN A 59 2.63 -39.75 -12.55
CA ASN A 59 2.47 -39.99 -13.98
C ASN A 59 1.02 -40.32 -14.38
N SER A 60 0.48 -39.55 -15.32
CA SER A 60 -0.52 -40.02 -16.29
C SER A 60 -0.03 -39.69 -17.69
N THR A 61 0.21 -40.73 -18.46
CA THR A 61 0.86 -40.77 -19.77
C THR A 61 0.05 -40.03 -20.85
N VAL A 62 0.65 -39.04 -21.50
CA VAL A 62 0.31 -38.64 -22.88
C VAL A 62 1.61 -38.35 -23.64
N LYS A 63 1.85 -39.12 -24.71
CA LYS A 63 3.01 -38.99 -25.61
C LYS A 63 2.75 -37.93 -26.68
N SER A 64 3.70 -37.01 -26.84
CA SER A 64 4.05 -36.22 -28.03
C SER A 64 5.06 -35.18 -27.54
N GLY A 65 6.25 -34.89 -28.07
CA GLY A 65 7.00 -35.27 -29.25
C GLY A 65 8.12 -34.20 -29.35
N GLY A 66 9.39 -34.60 -29.40
CA GLY A 66 10.55 -33.78 -29.79
C GLY A 66 10.83 -32.45 -29.08
N GLY A 67 11.81 -32.43 -28.17
CA GLY A 67 12.43 -31.20 -27.68
C GLY A 67 13.55 -31.51 -26.69
N GLY A 68 14.78 -31.11 -26.99
CA GLY A 68 15.97 -31.40 -26.19
C GLY A 68 15.82 -30.96 -24.74
N GLY A 69 16.03 -31.89 -23.81
CA GLY A 69 16.08 -31.59 -22.38
C GLY A 69 17.31 -30.74 -22.09
N VAL A 70 17.09 -29.47 -21.76
CA VAL A 70 18.09 -28.68 -21.04
C VAL A 70 17.99 -29.11 -19.58
N GLU A 71 18.96 -29.88 -19.11
CA GLU A 71 19.19 -30.05 -17.67
C GLU A 71 19.50 -28.66 -17.10
N ILE A 72 18.54 -28.07 -16.38
CA ILE A 72 18.83 -26.95 -15.49
C ILE A 72 19.63 -27.55 -14.34
N LYS A 73 20.96 -27.48 -14.45
CA LYS A 73 21.83 -27.61 -13.28
C LYS A 73 21.51 -26.42 -12.39
N GLU A 74 20.84 -26.68 -11.27
CA GLU A 74 20.85 -25.75 -10.14
C GLU A 74 22.33 -25.49 -9.82
N THR A 75 22.80 -24.28 -10.14
CA THR A 75 24.07 -23.79 -9.63
C THR A 75 23.94 -23.77 -8.10
N PRO A 76 24.90 -24.36 -7.35
CA PRO A 76 24.82 -24.40 -5.89
C PRO A 76 24.68 -22.97 -5.36
N ASP A 77 23.70 -22.76 -4.48
CA ASP A 77 23.48 -21.52 -3.72
C ASP A 77 24.81 -20.87 -3.35
N GLU A 78 25.10 -19.69 -3.91
CA GLU A 78 26.08 -18.80 -3.30
C GLU A 78 25.63 -18.58 -1.86
N LYS A 79 26.45 -19.03 -0.92
CA LYS A 79 26.24 -18.86 0.52
C LYS A 79 25.99 -17.39 0.80
N ASN A 80 24.72 -17.02 0.99
CA ASN A 80 24.37 -15.64 1.27
C ASN A 80 24.88 -15.31 2.69
N PRO A 81 25.87 -14.41 2.84
CA PRO A 81 26.54 -14.16 4.12
C PRO A 81 25.59 -13.69 5.22
N ILE A 82 24.49 -13.05 4.83
CA ILE A 82 23.43 -12.60 5.75
C ILE A 82 22.73 -13.80 6.39
N PHE A 83 22.40 -14.82 5.59
CA PHE A 83 21.76 -16.04 6.09
C PHE A 83 22.71 -16.84 6.99
N GLU A 84 24.00 -16.90 6.66
CA GLU A 84 24.99 -17.54 7.54
C GLU A 84 25.11 -16.79 8.88
N THR A 85 25.10 -15.46 8.86
CA THR A 85 25.14 -14.61 10.06
C THR A 85 23.90 -14.82 10.94
N LEU A 86 22.70 -14.79 10.35
CA LEU A 86 21.44 -15.01 11.07
C LEU A 86 21.32 -16.44 11.62
N ASN A 87 21.78 -17.44 10.87
CA ASN A 87 21.79 -18.83 11.34
C ASN A 87 22.79 -19.07 12.48
N SER A 88 23.89 -18.31 12.49
CA SER A 88 24.92 -18.42 13.53
C SER A 88 24.56 -17.68 14.82
N SER A 89 23.56 -16.80 14.79
CA SER A 89 23.09 -16.03 15.96
C SER A 89 21.55 -16.02 16.06
N PRO A 90 20.94 -17.04 16.68
CA PRO A 90 19.49 -17.11 16.86
C PRO A 90 18.92 -15.91 17.63
N ASP A 91 19.66 -15.38 18.60
CA ASP A 91 19.25 -14.22 19.39
C ASP A 91 19.13 -12.95 18.54
N LEU A 92 20.04 -12.76 17.58
CA LEU A 92 19.97 -11.64 16.63
C LEU A 92 18.68 -11.71 15.79
N LEU A 93 18.34 -12.90 15.27
CA LEU A 93 17.12 -13.08 14.49
C LEU A 93 15.86 -12.81 15.33
N GLN A 94 15.82 -13.28 16.58
CA GLN A 94 14.68 -13.00 17.47
C GLN A 94 14.54 -11.52 17.79
N ASN A 95 15.65 -10.82 18.04
CA ASN A 95 15.64 -9.38 18.29
C ASN A 95 15.16 -8.59 17.07
N LEU A 96 15.64 -8.92 15.87
CA LEU A 96 15.15 -8.32 14.61
C LEU A 96 13.64 -8.51 14.44
N ILE A 97 13.14 -9.73 14.66
CA ILE A 97 11.71 -10.03 14.57
C ILE A 97 10.93 -9.21 15.59
N TYR A 98 11.38 -9.21 16.85
CA TYR A 98 10.73 -8.48 17.93
C TYR A 98 10.64 -6.98 17.62
N ASP A 99 11.76 -6.36 17.26
CA ASP A 99 11.82 -4.92 16.95
C ASP A 99 10.99 -4.59 15.72
N ALA A 100 10.98 -5.44 14.69
CA ALA A 100 10.17 -5.22 13.49
C ALA A 100 8.66 -5.23 13.82
N LEU A 101 8.22 -6.16 14.69
CA LEU A 101 6.83 -6.26 15.12
C LEU A 101 6.43 -5.07 16.01
N VAL A 102 7.30 -4.66 16.92
CA VAL A 102 7.10 -3.46 17.75
C VAL A 102 7.01 -2.21 16.88
N TRP A 103 7.99 -2.01 15.98
CA TRP A 103 8.02 -0.87 15.08
C TRP A 103 6.75 -0.81 14.23
N SER A 104 6.35 -1.94 13.63
CA SER A 104 5.15 -2.03 12.81
C SER A 104 3.88 -1.63 13.56
N SER A 105 3.79 -2.04 14.84
CA SER A 105 2.67 -1.70 15.71
C SER A 105 2.63 -0.22 16.06
N LEU A 106 3.79 0.40 16.31
CA LEU A 106 3.90 1.82 16.68
C LEU A 106 3.70 2.77 15.49
N HIS A 107 4.03 2.33 14.27
CA HIS A 107 4.02 3.18 13.07
C HIS A 107 2.86 2.85 12.13
N GLY A 108 1.92 1.99 12.52
CA GLY A 108 0.73 1.72 11.72
C GLY A 108 0.99 0.94 10.42
N LEU A 109 2.03 0.10 10.38
CA LEU A 109 2.23 -0.90 9.32
C LEU A 109 1.34 -2.12 9.59
N VAL A 110 0.02 -1.90 9.46
CA VAL A 110 -1.02 -2.85 9.88
C VAL A 110 -2.10 -3.04 8.84
N VAL A 111 -2.75 -4.20 8.90
CA VAL A 111 -3.94 -4.57 8.13
C VAL A 111 -4.99 -5.20 9.05
N GLY A 112 -6.23 -5.33 8.56
CA GLY A 112 -7.26 -6.10 9.21
C GLY A 112 -6.95 -7.61 9.18
N HIS A 113 -7.00 -8.27 10.33
CA HIS A 113 -6.79 -9.71 10.43
C HIS A 113 -7.97 -10.48 9.82
N LYS A 114 -7.69 -11.36 8.85
CA LYS A 114 -8.71 -12.07 8.06
C LYS A 114 -9.66 -12.95 8.89
N SER A 115 -9.21 -13.46 10.03
CA SER A 115 -10.08 -14.26 10.92
C SER A 115 -11.02 -13.43 11.79
N VAL A 116 -10.86 -12.10 11.83
CA VAL A 116 -11.68 -11.19 12.62
C VAL A 116 -12.68 -10.51 11.70
N GLN A 117 -13.95 -10.93 11.75
CA GLN A 117 -15.01 -10.46 10.84
C GLN A 117 -15.14 -8.93 10.74
N LYS A 118 -14.87 -8.20 11.83
CA LYS A 118 -14.98 -6.73 11.86
C LYS A 118 -13.74 -5.99 11.35
N SER A 119 -12.64 -6.68 11.05
CA SER A 119 -11.35 -6.04 10.74
C SER A 119 -11.32 -5.30 9.40
N GLY A 120 -12.22 -5.67 8.47
CA GLY A 120 -12.41 -4.98 7.19
C GLY A 120 -13.50 -3.90 7.20
N THR A 121 -14.19 -3.68 8.33
CA THR A 121 -15.33 -2.73 8.42
C THR A 121 -15.23 -1.75 9.58
N VAL A 122 -14.50 -2.08 10.64
CA VAL A 122 -14.33 -1.25 11.84
C VAL A 122 -12.84 -0.94 12.05
N PRO A 123 -12.39 0.30 11.79
CA PRO A 123 -11.02 0.71 12.06
C PRO A 123 -10.62 0.48 13.53
N GLY A 124 -9.37 0.09 13.76
CA GLY A 124 -8.82 -0.13 15.11
C GLY A 124 -9.19 -1.47 15.75
N VAL A 125 -9.99 -2.31 15.10
CA VAL A 125 -10.41 -3.62 15.62
C VAL A 125 -9.76 -4.75 14.81
N GLY A 126 -9.20 -5.74 15.51
CA GLY A 126 -8.63 -6.93 14.86
C GLY A 126 -7.45 -6.61 13.94
N MET A 127 -6.62 -5.64 14.33
CA MET A 127 -5.42 -5.29 13.58
C MET A 127 -4.33 -6.36 13.74
N VAL A 128 -3.55 -6.54 12.69
CA VAL A 128 -2.31 -7.32 12.69
C VAL A 128 -1.29 -6.59 11.84
N HIS A 129 0.01 -6.79 12.09
CA HIS A 129 1.03 -6.24 11.21
C HIS A 129 0.78 -6.66 9.74
N ALA A 130 1.07 -5.76 8.80
CA ALA A 130 1.09 -6.14 7.40
C ALA A 130 2.16 -7.24 7.21
N PRO A 131 1.94 -8.25 6.36
CA PRO A 131 3.01 -9.18 6.01
C PRO A 131 4.17 -8.43 5.34
N PHE A 132 5.39 -8.58 5.85
CA PHE A 132 6.60 -7.94 5.31
C PHE A 132 7.78 -8.91 5.29
N ALA A 133 8.73 -8.68 4.39
CA ALA A 133 10.06 -9.29 4.48
C ALA A 133 10.84 -8.62 5.61
N LEU A 134 11.54 -9.40 6.43
CA LEU A 134 12.24 -8.87 7.62
C LEU A 134 13.39 -7.91 7.25
N LEU A 135 14.10 -8.21 6.16
CA LEU A 135 15.20 -7.42 5.61
C LEU A 135 14.89 -7.03 4.16
N PRO A 136 15.50 -5.95 3.63
CA PRO A 136 15.30 -5.54 2.25
C PRO A 136 15.85 -6.57 1.27
N MET A 137 15.23 -6.64 0.09
CA MET A 137 15.70 -7.47 -1.01
C MET A 137 16.82 -6.77 -1.77
N SER A 138 17.88 -7.51 -2.11
CA SER A 138 18.93 -7.00 -3.00
C SER A 138 18.39 -6.79 -4.41
N PHE A 139 18.64 -5.62 -4.98
CA PHE A 139 18.23 -5.27 -6.33
C PHE A 139 19.30 -4.39 -6.99
N PRO A 140 19.67 -4.61 -8.27
CA PRO A 140 20.69 -3.80 -8.93
C PRO A 140 20.22 -2.35 -9.13
N GLU A 141 21.09 -1.40 -8.78
CA GLU A 141 20.82 0.04 -8.86
C GLU A 141 20.51 0.47 -10.30
N SER A 142 21.22 -0.06 -11.29
CA SER A 142 20.99 0.22 -12.72
C SER A 142 19.58 -0.12 -13.19
N HIS A 143 19.01 -1.24 -12.71
CA HIS A 143 17.65 -1.63 -13.07
C HIS A 143 16.60 -0.85 -12.28
N TRP A 144 16.94 -0.39 -11.07
CA TRP A 144 16.06 0.51 -10.31
C TRP A 144 15.95 1.86 -11.00
N GLU A 145 17.07 2.43 -11.43
CA GLU A 145 17.11 3.67 -12.22
C GLU A 145 16.32 3.53 -13.53
N GLN A 146 16.51 2.42 -14.26
CA GLN A 146 15.72 2.13 -15.46
C GLN A 146 14.21 2.13 -15.18
N ALA A 147 13.75 1.51 -14.08
CA ALA A 147 12.33 1.50 -13.72
C ALA A 147 11.81 2.92 -13.42
N CYS A 148 12.62 3.75 -12.74
CA CYS A 148 12.29 5.14 -12.45
C CYS A 148 12.21 5.98 -13.73
N GLU A 149 13.12 5.80 -14.69
CA GLU A 149 13.11 6.50 -15.98
C GLU A 149 11.89 6.13 -16.85
N LEU A 150 11.44 4.87 -16.77
CA LEU A 150 10.26 4.39 -17.50
C LEU A 150 8.94 4.94 -16.95
N ALA A 151 8.86 5.30 -15.67
CA ALA A 151 7.62 5.74 -15.04
C ALA A 151 6.91 6.92 -15.76
N PRO A 152 7.58 8.07 -16.03
CA PRO A 152 6.93 9.16 -16.77
C PRO A 152 6.58 8.79 -18.22
N ILE A 153 7.34 7.88 -18.85
CA ILE A 153 7.07 7.41 -20.21
C ILE A 153 5.78 6.59 -20.23
N PHE A 154 5.59 5.69 -19.26
CA PHE A 154 4.35 4.92 -19.12
C PHE A 154 3.16 5.80 -18.77
N ASN A 155 3.33 6.84 -17.95
CA ASN A 155 2.26 7.79 -17.65
C ASN A 155 1.72 8.46 -18.93
N GLU A 156 2.63 8.95 -19.77
CA GLU A 156 2.29 9.56 -21.06
C GLU A 156 1.67 8.55 -22.03
N LEU A 157 2.22 7.33 -22.09
CA LEU A 157 1.67 6.26 -22.92
C LEU A 157 0.22 5.94 -22.54
N VAL A 158 -0.07 5.82 -21.25
CA VAL A 158 -1.43 5.56 -20.74
C VAL A 158 -2.37 6.69 -21.13
N ASP A 159 -1.97 7.96 -20.96
CA ASP A 159 -2.83 9.08 -21.34
C ASP A 159 -3.16 9.05 -22.84
N ARG A 160 -2.14 8.92 -23.70
CA ARG A 160 -2.37 8.89 -25.16
C ARG A 160 -3.22 7.72 -25.61
N VAL A 161 -2.99 6.52 -25.06
CA VAL A 161 -3.80 5.34 -25.38
C VAL A 161 -5.23 5.51 -24.88
N SER A 162 -5.44 6.16 -23.73
CA SER A 162 -6.78 6.41 -23.18
C SER A 162 -7.64 7.33 -24.05
N LEU A 163 -7.00 8.22 -24.83
CA LEU A 163 -7.67 9.13 -25.76
C LEU A 163 -8.10 8.46 -27.07
N ASP A 164 -7.50 7.32 -27.43
CA ASP A 164 -7.90 6.56 -28.61
C ASP A 164 -9.01 5.55 -28.28
N GLY A 165 -10.23 6.08 -28.16
CA GLY A 165 -11.40 5.27 -27.85
C GLY A 165 -11.70 4.18 -28.89
N LYS A 166 -11.30 4.39 -30.15
CA LYS A 166 -11.46 3.37 -31.21
C LYS A 166 -10.48 2.23 -30.97
N PHE A 167 -9.21 2.54 -30.72
CA PHE A 167 -8.19 1.53 -30.40
C PHE A 167 -8.61 0.65 -29.21
N LEU A 168 -9.12 1.25 -28.13
CA LEU A 168 -9.56 0.50 -26.95
C LEU A 168 -10.74 -0.43 -27.25
N GLN A 169 -11.77 0.07 -27.96
CA GLN A 169 -12.95 -0.73 -28.32
C GLN A 169 -12.60 -1.86 -29.29
N ASP A 170 -11.78 -1.56 -30.31
CA ASP A 170 -11.39 -2.54 -31.33
C ASP A 170 -10.49 -3.63 -30.72
N SER A 171 -9.49 -3.25 -29.91
CA SER A 171 -8.55 -4.18 -29.25
C SER A 171 -9.26 -5.13 -28.28
N LEU A 172 -10.29 -4.65 -27.57
CA LEU A 172 -11.02 -5.46 -26.57
C LEU A 172 -12.30 -6.11 -27.13
N SER A 173 -12.57 -5.98 -28.43
CA SER A 173 -13.81 -6.47 -29.07
C SER A 173 -14.03 -7.99 -28.95
N ARG A 174 -12.96 -8.79 -28.94
CA ARG A 174 -13.03 -10.24 -28.72
C ARG A 174 -13.26 -10.56 -27.24
N THR A 175 -12.53 -9.88 -26.34
CA THR A 175 -12.66 -10.03 -24.89
C THR A 175 -14.08 -9.73 -24.42
N ARG A 176 -14.72 -8.70 -24.99
CA ARG A 176 -16.12 -8.34 -24.73
C ARG A 176 -17.11 -9.52 -24.85
N LYS A 177 -16.84 -10.47 -25.74
CA LYS A 177 -17.74 -11.61 -26.02
C LYS A 177 -17.64 -12.71 -24.96
N VAL A 178 -16.52 -12.77 -24.24
CA VAL A 178 -16.19 -13.87 -23.32
C VAL A 178 -16.07 -13.43 -21.87
N ASP A 179 -15.89 -12.13 -21.60
CA ASP A 179 -15.84 -11.57 -20.26
C ASP A 179 -16.95 -10.53 -20.03
N ALA A 180 -17.94 -10.91 -19.22
CA ALA A 180 -19.08 -10.05 -18.87
C ALA A 180 -18.66 -8.82 -18.04
N PHE A 181 -17.55 -8.89 -17.29
CA PHE A 181 -17.07 -7.75 -16.53
C PHE A 181 -16.50 -6.68 -17.47
N THR A 182 -15.52 -7.04 -18.31
CA THR A 182 -14.96 -6.13 -19.33
C THR A 182 -16.03 -5.61 -20.28
N SER A 183 -17.01 -6.44 -20.67
CA SER A 183 -18.12 -6.01 -21.52
C SER A 183 -18.88 -4.81 -20.94
N ARG A 184 -19.17 -4.83 -19.63
CA ARG A 184 -19.83 -3.70 -18.94
C ARG A 184 -18.95 -2.45 -18.85
N LEU A 185 -17.63 -2.60 -18.73
CA LEU A 185 -16.71 -1.46 -18.78
C LEU A 185 -16.72 -0.81 -20.17
N LEU A 186 -16.70 -1.64 -21.22
CA LEU A 186 -16.80 -1.16 -22.60
C LEU A 186 -18.15 -0.50 -22.89
N ASP A 187 -19.26 -0.95 -22.29
CA ASP A 187 -20.56 -0.29 -22.40
C ASP A 187 -20.53 1.14 -21.82
N ILE A 188 -19.89 1.33 -20.66
CA ILE A 188 -19.72 2.65 -20.04
C ILE A 188 -18.86 3.53 -20.94
N HIS A 189 -17.74 3.00 -21.42
CA HIS A 189 -16.84 3.71 -22.33
C HIS A 189 -17.56 4.12 -23.63
N SER A 190 -18.34 3.24 -24.27
CA SER A 190 -19.12 3.57 -25.47
C SER A 190 -20.09 4.72 -25.22
N LYS A 191 -20.80 4.73 -24.08
CA LYS A 191 -21.68 5.85 -23.71
C LYS A 191 -20.93 7.16 -23.53
N MET A 192 -19.73 7.12 -22.95
CA MET A 192 -18.91 8.33 -22.81
C MET A 192 -18.46 8.88 -24.17
N LEU A 193 -18.13 8.00 -25.13
CA LEU A 193 -17.84 8.41 -26.51
C LEU A 193 -19.06 9.03 -27.20
N GLU A 194 -20.25 8.45 -27.02
CA GLU A 194 -21.51 8.98 -27.57
C GLU A 194 -21.86 10.36 -27.01
N LEU A 195 -21.58 10.59 -25.72
CA LEU A 195 -21.75 11.89 -25.08
C LEU A 195 -20.75 12.94 -25.58
N ASN A 196 -19.68 12.50 -26.25
CA ASN A 196 -18.59 13.34 -26.76
C ASN A 196 -18.09 14.37 -25.72
N LYS A 197 -18.02 13.95 -24.46
CA LYS A 197 -17.60 14.81 -23.36
C LYS A 197 -16.07 14.95 -23.40
N ASN A 198 -15.60 16.18 -23.42
CA ASN A 198 -14.18 16.48 -23.26
C ASN A 198 -13.82 16.51 -21.77
N GLU A 199 -12.88 15.68 -21.34
CA GLU A 199 -12.31 15.69 -19.98
C GLU A 199 -10.91 16.32 -20.04
N GLU A 200 -10.84 17.63 -19.83
CA GLU A 200 -9.59 18.39 -19.94
C GLU A 200 -8.60 18.05 -18.80
N ILE A 201 -9.13 17.73 -17.62
CA ILE A 201 -8.35 17.36 -16.44
C ILE A 201 -8.42 15.84 -16.29
N ARG A 202 -7.27 15.16 -16.43
CA ARG A 202 -7.12 13.71 -16.25
C ARG A 202 -6.02 13.43 -15.24
N LEU A 203 -6.28 12.53 -14.31
CA LEU A 203 -5.34 12.14 -13.26
C LEU A 203 -5.07 10.64 -13.34
N GLY A 204 -3.80 10.27 -13.43
CA GLY A 204 -3.33 8.89 -13.34
C GLY A 204 -2.53 8.65 -12.06
N LEU A 205 -2.94 7.66 -11.27
CA LEU A 205 -2.19 7.14 -10.12
C LEU A 205 -1.78 5.69 -10.41
N HIS A 206 -0.72 5.54 -11.20
CA HIS A 206 -0.32 4.27 -11.79
C HIS A 206 0.73 3.53 -10.97
N ARG A 207 0.83 2.22 -11.18
CA ARG A 207 1.96 1.40 -10.73
C ARG A 207 2.37 0.46 -11.85
N SER A 208 3.63 0.54 -12.25
CA SER A 208 4.24 -0.37 -13.22
C SER A 208 5.04 -1.42 -12.46
N ASP A 209 4.67 -2.69 -12.62
CA ASP A 209 5.23 -3.80 -11.87
C ASP A 209 6.24 -4.57 -12.74
N TYR A 210 7.40 -4.90 -12.18
CA TYR A 210 8.53 -5.48 -12.91
C TYR A 210 9.10 -6.72 -12.23
N MET A 211 9.71 -7.61 -13.02
CA MET A 211 10.60 -8.65 -12.53
C MET A 211 11.93 -8.59 -13.29
N LEU A 212 13.02 -8.88 -12.58
CA LEU A 212 14.35 -9.04 -13.18
C LEU A 212 14.52 -10.50 -13.62
N ASP A 213 14.66 -10.74 -14.92
CA ASP A 213 14.89 -12.09 -15.42
C ASP A 213 16.27 -12.60 -15.00
N ALA A 214 16.32 -13.83 -14.48
CA ALA A 214 17.54 -14.37 -13.92
C ALA A 214 18.59 -14.74 -15.00
N GLN A 215 18.15 -15.08 -16.22
CA GLN A 215 19.01 -15.53 -17.31
C GLN A 215 19.49 -14.35 -18.15
N THR A 216 18.57 -13.51 -18.62
CA THR A 216 18.88 -12.37 -19.49
C THR A 216 19.36 -11.16 -18.69
N LYS A 217 19.08 -11.11 -17.38
CA LYS A 217 19.32 -9.94 -16.51
C LYS A 217 18.58 -8.70 -17.01
N GLU A 218 17.48 -8.88 -17.70
CA GLU A 218 16.64 -7.78 -18.18
C GLU A 218 15.52 -7.47 -17.19
N LEU A 219 15.22 -6.18 -17.03
CA LEU A 219 14.04 -5.75 -16.31
C LEU A 219 12.82 -5.84 -17.23
N LEU A 220 11.88 -6.73 -16.91
CA LEU A 220 10.69 -6.98 -17.71
C LEU A 220 9.44 -6.50 -16.96
N GLN A 221 8.60 -5.75 -17.66
CA GLN A 221 7.30 -5.33 -17.12
C GLN A 221 6.35 -6.53 -17.09
N ILE A 222 5.74 -6.76 -15.93
CA ILE A 222 4.74 -7.80 -15.72
C ILE A 222 3.34 -7.25 -15.99
N GLU A 223 3.02 -6.10 -15.39
CA GLU A 223 1.74 -5.45 -15.57
C GLU A 223 1.83 -3.93 -15.32
N LEU A 224 0.84 -3.21 -15.85
CA LEU A 224 0.65 -1.78 -15.62
C LEU A 224 -0.71 -1.55 -14.99
N ASN A 225 -0.70 -1.26 -13.70
CA ASN A 225 -1.88 -0.99 -12.91
C ASN A 225 -2.33 0.46 -13.09
N THR A 226 -3.49 0.64 -13.71
CA THR A 226 -4.08 1.97 -13.97
C THR A 226 -5.25 2.31 -13.04
N ILE A 227 -5.69 1.35 -12.21
CA ILE A 227 -6.81 1.50 -11.28
C ILE A 227 -6.46 0.91 -9.91
N SER A 228 -6.77 1.65 -8.85
CA SER A 228 -6.67 1.19 -7.46
C SER A 228 -5.30 0.57 -7.11
N SER A 229 -4.22 1.19 -7.59
CA SER A 229 -2.84 0.81 -7.29
C SER A 229 -2.58 0.86 -5.79
N SER A 230 -2.58 -0.32 -5.15
CA SER A 230 -2.40 -0.46 -3.71
C SER A 230 -0.97 -0.18 -3.25
N PHE A 231 -0.82 0.02 -1.94
CA PHE A 231 0.44 0.12 -1.18
C PHE A 231 1.22 1.42 -1.34
N ALA A 232 0.61 2.48 -1.86
CA ALA A 232 1.24 3.80 -1.83
C ALA A 232 1.51 4.27 -0.39
N GLY A 233 0.65 3.91 0.57
CA GLY A 233 0.83 4.16 2.01
C GLY A 233 1.79 3.18 2.66
N LEU A 234 1.44 1.89 2.66
CA LEU A 234 2.20 0.88 3.41
C LEU A 234 3.62 0.66 2.89
N SER A 235 3.89 0.87 1.59
CA SER A 235 5.25 0.71 1.05
C SER A 235 6.23 1.75 1.60
N CYS A 236 5.78 2.98 1.89
CA CYS A 236 6.60 3.99 2.56
C CYS A 236 7.08 3.47 3.91
N LEU A 237 6.16 2.88 4.69
CA LEU A 237 6.45 2.33 6.01
C LEU A 237 7.37 1.10 5.96
N VAL A 238 7.27 0.26 4.93
CA VAL A 238 8.20 -0.88 4.76
C VAL A 238 9.62 -0.37 4.52
N SER A 239 9.80 0.65 3.69
CA SER A 239 11.12 1.25 3.48
C SER A 239 11.68 1.87 4.77
N ASP A 240 10.84 2.51 5.58
CA ASP A 240 11.24 3.10 6.86
C ASP A 240 11.55 2.05 7.93
N LEU A 241 10.78 0.96 7.98
CA LEU A 241 11.07 -0.21 8.81
C LEU A 241 12.44 -0.78 8.48
N HIS A 242 12.73 -1.03 7.20
CA HIS A 242 14.02 -1.58 6.78
C HIS A 242 15.17 -0.63 7.11
N ARG A 243 15.01 0.68 6.85
CA ARG A 243 16.01 1.68 7.28
C ARG A 243 16.23 1.67 8.79
N ASN A 244 15.15 1.59 9.57
CA ASN A 244 15.22 1.54 11.02
C ASN A 244 15.99 0.30 11.50
N LEU A 245 15.64 -0.90 11.02
CA LEU A 245 16.34 -2.13 11.38
C LEU A 245 17.83 -2.07 10.97
N LEU A 246 18.14 -1.60 9.76
CA LEU A 246 19.52 -1.49 9.31
C LEU A 246 20.33 -0.41 10.05
N ASN A 247 19.70 0.63 10.60
CA ASN A 247 20.41 1.56 11.48
C ASN A 247 20.86 0.93 12.80
N HIS A 248 20.13 -0.07 13.30
CA HIS A 248 20.45 -0.74 14.57
C HIS A 248 21.33 -1.99 14.38
N TYR A 249 21.09 -2.73 13.29
CA TYR A 249 21.68 -4.06 13.05
C TYR A 249 22.54 -4.12 11.79
N GLY A 250 22.63 -3.04 11.01
CA GLY A 250 23.29 -3.03 9.70
C GLY A 250 24.77 -3.39 9.75
N GLU A 251 25.51 -2.90 10.75
CA GLU A 251 26.93 -3.26 10.93
C GLU A 251 27.13 -4.76 11.13
N LEU A 252 26.27 -5.40 11.93
CA LEU A 252 26.30 -6.85 12.18
C LEU A 252 25.92 -7.65 10.92
N LEU A 253 25.05 -7.10 10.09
CA LEU A 253 24.54 -7.74 8.87
C LEU A 253 25.37 -7.42 7.62
N GLY A 254 26.33 -6.48 7.71
CA GLY A 254 27.06 -5.95 6.55
C GLY A 254 26.16 -5.19 5.58
N LEU A 255 25.11 -4.52 6.08
CA LEU A 255 24.12 -3.81 5.29
C LEU A 255 24.06 -2.32 5.68
N ASP A 256 23.97 -1.44 4.69
CA ASP A 256 23.85 0.01 4.89
C ASP A 256 22.40 0.46 4.65
N SER A 257 21.80 1.13 5.64
CA SER A 257 20.45 1.66 5.55
C SER A 257 20.28 2.68 4.42
N LYS A 258 21.35 3.37 4.01
CA LYS A 258 21.34 4.33 2.89
C LYS A 258 21.12 3.67 1.53
N ARG A 259 21.32 2.34 1.43
CA ARG A 259 21.04 1.57 0.22
C ARG A 259 19.55 1.26 0.02
N VAL A 260 18.71 1.54 1.02
CA VAL A 260 17.24 1.47 0.89
C VAL A 260 16.71 2.82 0.41
N PRO A 261 16.18 2.94 -0.84
CA PRO A 261 15.76 4.22 -1.40
C PRO A 261 14.64 4.89 -0.62
N ALA A 262 14.69 6.22 -0.48
CA ALA A 262 13.60 6.98 0.12
C ALA A 262 12.29 6.73 -0.66
N ASN A 263 11.17 6.58 0.06
CA ASN A 263 9.89 6.26 -0.55
C ASN A 263 8.83 7.25 -0.10
N GLY A 264 8.43 8.15 -1.00
CA GLY A 264 7.42 9.18 -0.77
C GLY A 264 6.08 8.94 -1.48
N ALA A 265 5.78 7.70 -1.88
CA ALA A 265 4.63 7.39 -2.74
C ALA A 265 3.30 7.95 -2.21
N ALA A 266 2.96 7.75 -0.94
CA ALA A 266 1.74 8.30 -0.32
C ALA A 266 1.66 9.83 -0.45
N ASN A 267 2.77 10.50 -0.17
CA ASN A 267 2.88 11.95 -0.21
C ASN A 267 2.79 12.51 -1.63
N GLN A 268 3.34 11.80 -2.61
CA GLN A 268 3.27 12.15 -4.02
C GLN A 268 1.85 11.91 -4.59
N PHE A 269 1.20 10.82 -4.21
CA PHE A 269 -0.20 10.57 -4.59
C PHE A 269 -1.14 11.62 -3.97
N ALA A 270 -0.92 12.00 -2.71
CA ALA A 270 -1.67 13.08 -2.07
C ALA A 270 -1.46 14.43 -2.79
N GLU A 271 -0.23 14.76 -3.16
CA GLU A 271 0.07 15.97 -3.94
C GLU A 271 -0.66 15.96 -5.28
N ALA A 272 -0.62 14.84 -6.02
CA ALA A 272 -1.29 14.72 -7.31
C ALA A 272 -2.82 14.87 -7.21
N LEU A 273 -3.43 14.29 -6.17
CA LEU A 273 -4.86 14.50 -5.87
C LEU A 273 -5.17 15.97 -5.56
N ALA A 274 -4.31 16.64 -4.78
CA ALA A 274 -4.49 18.04 -4.44
C ALA A 274 -4.37 18.97 -5.65
N LEU A 275 -3.41 18.69 -6.54
CA LEU A 275 -3.25 19.42 -7.80
C LEU A 275 -4.47 19.22 -8.71
N ALA A 276 -4.95 17.99 -8.90
CA ALA A 276 -6.15 17.74 -9.70
C ALA A 276 -7.39 18.44 -9.13
N TRP A 277 -7.57 18.43 -7.80
CA TRP A 277 -8.64 19.17 -7.14
C TRP A 277 -8.50 20.69 -7.33
N LYS A 278 -7.28 21.21 -7.30
CA LYS A 278 -6.99 22.63 -7.53
C LYS A 278 -7.31 23.05 -8.96
N GLU A 279 -6.96 22.22 -9.95
CA GLU A 279 -7.31 22.44 -11.35
C GLU A 279 -8.84 22.39 -11.56
N TYR A 280 -9.56 21.52 -10.83
CA TYR A 280 -11.04 21.53 -10.82
C TYR A 280 -11.63 22.84 -10.27
N ASN A 281 -10.87 23.56 -9.43
CA ASN A 281 -11.11 24.94 -9.01
C ASN A 281 -12.49 25.21 -8.39
N ASN A 282 -12.90 24.36 -7.45
CA ASN A 282 -14.09 24.58 -6.63
C ASN A 282 -13.77 24.32 -5.16
N PRO A 283 -13.68 25.36 -4.31
CA PRO A 283 -13.27 25.22 -2.91
C PRO A 283 -14.26 24.44 -2.03
N ARG A 284 -15.48 24.19 -2.53
CA ARG A 284 -16.48 23.36 -1.85
C ARG A 284 -16.53 21.92 -2.36
N ALA A 285 -15.75 21.59 -3.40
CA ALA A 285 -15.69 20.23 -3.93
C ALA A 285 -14.92 19.32 -2.98
N VAL A 286 -15.23 18.03 -3.06
CA VAL A 286 -14.62 16.99 -2.23
C VAL A 286 -13.93 15.96 -3.11
N VAL A 287 -12.86 15.34 -2.58
CA VAL A 287 -12.26 14.15 -3.19
C VAL A 287 -13.00 12.93 -2.66
N VAL A 288 -13.58 12.14 -3.57
CA VAL A 288 -14.28 10.90 -3.23
C VAL A 288 -13.34 9.72 -3.44
N ILE A 289 -13.06 8.98 -2.37
CA ILE A 289 -12.35 7.70 -2.43
C ILE A 289 -13.40 6.59 -2.43
N VAL A 290 -13.52 5.91 -3.57
CA VAL A 290 -14.45 4.78 -3.73
C VAL A 290 -13.80 3.52 -3.18
N VAL A 291 -14.43 2.91 -2.18
CA VAL A 291 -13.86 1.77 -1.42
C VAL A 291 -14.74 0.53 -1.52
N GLN A 292 -14.15 -0.63 -1.22
CA GLN A 292 -14.90 -1.87 -1.06
C GLN A 292 -15.69 -1.85 0.26
N PRO A 293 -16.85 -2.54 0.35
CA PRO A 293 -17.62 -2.63 1.60
C PRO A 293 -16.87 -3.30 2.76
N GLU A 294 -16.01 -4.27 2.44
CA GLU A 294 -15.13 -4.96 3.39
C GLU A 294 -13.68 -4.82 2.88
N GLU A 295 -12.87 -4.04 3.59
CA GLU A 295 -11.55 -3.64 3.14
C GLU A 295 -10.52 -3.86 4.26
N THR A 296 -9.86 -5.01 4.25
CA THR A 296 -8.83 -5.32 5.25
C THR A 296 -7.56 -4.47 5.07
N ASN A 297 -7.36 -3.87 3.89
CA ASN A 297 -6.24 -2.98 3.60
C ASN A 297 -6.63 -1.48 3.74
N MET A 298 -7.67 -1.16 4.53
CA MET A 298 -8.20 0.22 4.63
C MET A 298 -7.15 1.21 5.15
N TYR A 299 -6.19 0.74 5.95
CA TYR A 299 -5.15 1.59 6.53
C TYR A 299 -4.24 2.21 5.47
N ASP A 300 -4.00 1.52 4.34
CA ASP A 300 -3.27 2.06 3.20
C ASP A 300 -3.99 3.28 2.58
N GLN A 301 -5.31 3.19 2.44
CA GLN A 301 -6.16 4.27 1.94
C GLN A 301 -6.27 5.42 2.95
N HIS A 302 -6.28 5.10 4.25
CA HIS A 302 -6.23 6.08 5.31
C HIS A 302 -4.91 6.83 5.34
N TRP A 303 -3.77 6.17 5.12
CA TRP A 303 -2.46 6.85 5.00
C TRP A 303 -2.47 7.90 3.90
N LEU A 304 -2.99 7.58 2.72
CA LEU A 304 -3.17 8.55 1.64
C LEU A 304 -4.11 9.69 2.04
N SER A 305 -5.25 9.37 2.67
CA SER A 305 -6.23 10.35 3.12
C SER A 305 -5.68 11.30 4.19
N PHE A 306 -4.85 10.78 5.11
CA PHE A 306 -4.18 11.56 6.14
C PHE A 306 -3.11 12.46 5.53
N ALA A 307 -2.24 11.94 4.65
CA ALA A 307 -1.26 12.75 3.94
C ALA A 307 -1.90 13.94 3.19
N LEU A 308 -3.05 13.71 2.54
CA LEU A 308 -3.82 14.75 1.87
C LEU A 308 -4.40 15.78 2.87
N LYS A 309 -4.99 15.32 3.98
CA LYS A 309 -5.58 16.21 5.00
C LYS A 309 -4.53 16.99 5.78
N GLU A 310 -3.38 16.42 6.11
CA GLU A 310 -2.35 17.12 6.88
C GLU A 310 -1.67 18.21 6.05
N LYS A 311 -1.44 17.95 4.76
CA LYS A 311 -0.89 18.95 3.85
C LYS A 311 -1.91 20.02 3.44
N TYR A 312 -3.20 19.66 3.35
CA TYR A 312 -4.26 20.55 2.85
C TYR A 312 -5.53 20.59 3.73
N PRO A 313 -5.42 20.83 5.06
CA PRO A 313 -6.47 20.56 6.05
C PRO A 313 -7.76 21.36 5.87
N PHE A 314 -7.67 22.57 5.32
CA PHE A 314 -8.81 23.47 5.12
C PHE A 314 -9.30 23.52 3.68
N THR A 315 -8.58 22.84 2.77
CA THR A 315 -8.77 22.97 1.34
C THR A 315 -9.49 21.76 0.76
N ILE A 316 -9.21 20.56 1.26
CA ILE A 316 -9.70 19.33 0.64
C ILE A 316 -10.46 18.47 1.65
N GLN A 317 -11.77 18.30 1.40
CA GLN A 317 -12.57 17.29 2.11
C GLN A 317 -12.46 15.95 1.40
N VAL A 318 -12.25 14.88 2.18
CA VAL A 318 -12.12 13.50 1.67
C VAL A 318 -13.24 12.64 2.23
N ILE A 319 -13.97 11.95 1.35
CA ILE A 319 -15.04 11.01 1.74
C ILE A 319 -14.67 9.62 1.25
N LEU A 320 -14.61 8.65 2.17
CA LEU A 320 -14.57 7.23 1.82
C LEU A 320 -16.01 6.77 1.59
N TYR A 321 -16.28 6.24 0.40
CA TYR A 321 -17.62 5.82 0.00
C TYR A 321 -17.62 4.38 -0.47
N ALA A 322 -18.28 3.51 0.31
CA ALA A 322 -18.53 2.13 -0.09
C ALA A 322 -19.70 2.07 -1.08
N LEU A 323 -19.43 1.68 -2.33
CA LEU A 323 -20.48 1.42 -3.31
C LEU A 323 -21.25 0.14 -2.92
N ASN A 324 -22.38 0.30 -2.24
CA ASN A 324 -23.34 -0.79 -2.10
C ASN A 324 -24.16 -0.95 -3.39
N ALA A 325 -24.28 -2.18 -3.90
CA ALA A 325 -25.05 -2.50 -5.11
C ALA A 325 -26.51 -1.97 -5.10
N ARG A 326 -27.07 -1.71 -3.92
CA ARG A 326 -28.40 -1.11 -3.74
C ARG A 326 -28.52 0.34 -4.21
N ILE A 327 -27.43 1.10 -4.28
CA ILE A 327 -27.46 2.53 -4.67
C ILE A 327 -27.42 2.70 -6.20
N ILE A 328 -26.73 1.81 -6.92
CA ILE A 328 -26.74 1.77 -8.40
C ILE A 328 -28.17 1.58 -8.94
N LEU A 329 -29.01 0.79 -8.24
CA LEU A 329 -30.43 0.63 -8.56
C LEU A 329 -31.28 1.87 -8.22
N LYS A 330 -30.89 2.68 -7.23
CA LYS A 330 -31.58 3.93 -6.88
C LYS A 330 -31.26 5.06 -7.86
N MET A 331 -30.01 5.17 -8.34
CA MET A 331 -29.65 6.17 -9.36
C MET A 331 -30.31 5.88 -10.72
N LYS A 332 -30.56 4.61 -11.08
CA LYS A 332 -31.40 4.28 -12.25
C LYS A 332 -32.86 4.79 -12.14
N LYS A 333 -33.36 5.12 -10.94
CA LYS A 333 -34.71 5.68 -10.74
C LYS A 333 -34.72 7.21 -10.60
N GLN A 334 -33.57 7.85 -10.41
CA GLN A 334 -33.43 9.30 -10.41
C GLN A 334 -32.74 9.74 -11.70
N THR A 335 -33.44 9.61 -12.82
CA THR A 335 -33.23 10.50 -13.96
C THR A 335 -33.45 11.93 -13.45
N VAL A 336 -32.36 12.64 -13.20
CA VAL A 336 -32.40 14.08 -12.91
C VAL A 336 -33.02 14.75 -14.13
N LYS A 337 -34.24 15.26 -13.96
CA LYS A 337 -34.85 16.17 -14.92
C LYS A 337 -33.98 17.42 -14.97
N PHE A 338 -33.23 17.61 -16.04
CA PHE A 338 -32.81 18.94 -16.44
C PHE A 338 -34.08 19.66 -16.88
N ASN A 339 -34.49 20.66 -16.11
CA ASN A 339 -35.47 21.63 -16.58
C ASN A 339 -34.75 22.60 -17.55
N PRO A 340 -35.43 23.02 -18.63
CA PRO A 340 -34.84 23.68 -19.79
C PRO A 340 -34.16 25.01 -19.47
#